data_AF-A0AAT9I8L1-F1
#
_entry.id   AF-A0AAT9I8L1-F1
#
_cell.length_a   1.000
_cell.length_b   1.000
_cell.length_c   1.000
_cell.angle_alpha   90.00
_cell.angle_beta   90.00
_cell.angle_gamma   90.00
#
_symmetry.space_group_name_H-M   'P 1'
#
loop_
_entity.id
_entity.type
_entity.pdbx_description
1 polymer ?
#
loop_
_entity_poly.entity_id
_entity_poly.type
_entity_poly.pdbx_seq_one_letter_code
_entity_poly.pdbx_strand_id
1 'polypeptide(L)'
;MELKPQPNNYITISLISLKESCYIKSTGSGHLLGQLLKLFKHSTNINGFTYLIEPVQQYTSELKVQIHEFIDKYSSEFPALNGFRTFLKPLPENYYFLIVKGKITDTALIMKHFAFLTRYHNERGMQQEIHEKTFDWGTTFEHYNMHSYGHQRRNIGGSIEKKSRVCRFCDTINSQTNKFGSVVTFRNKSHAFSEALGNKTVVCLDECDACNDRFSRNIELSLINYVTVFRSLYGLKGKNGVKKLVGENFVLDPNKGLDIQYDGIIDSETNIDHIKTDLNLKETIIPQDIYRCLVKFVLSLIDEKYMSLFSKTIDWVNGTFDADALPKISFLQTDSFYSEQSMICYFQRKGDQTSPYMIGEFHYADMVFIFLIPFCDNDNQNYTSETEYQAYWKEFNSVRLFHDWSDKDFSSMKSINMTINLNINGINIDDNTFISYQEE
;
A
#
# COMPACT_ATOMS: atom_id res chain seq x y z
N MET A 1 13.03 2.01 -28.14
CA MET A 1 13.73 0.72 -27.88
C MET A 1 13.94 -0.03 -29.19
N GLU A 2 15.16 -0.44 -29.55
CA GLU A 2 15.39 -1.24 -30.77
C GLU A 2 15.05 -2.72 -30.56
N LEU A 3 14.17 -3.24 -31.43
CA LEU A 3 13.85 -4.66 -31.52
C LEU A 3 14.17 -5.18 -32.93
N LYS A 4 15.16 -6.07 -33.01
CA LYS A 4 15.44 -6.83 -34.24
C LYS A 4 14.64 -8.13 -34.22
N PRO A 5 13.81 -8.42 -35.24
CA PRO A 5 13.20 -9.72 -35.40
C PRO A 5 14.31 -10.73 -35.73
N GLN A 6 14.67 -11.57 -34.77
CA GLN A 6 15.59 -12.70 -34.93
C GLN A 6 14.85 -13.96 -34.48
N PRO A 7 14.91 -15.08 -35.22
CA PRO A 7 13.99 -16.22 -35.03
C PRO A 7 13.99 -16.89 -33.65
N ASN A 8 15.03 -16.69 -32.83
CA ASN A 8 15.22 -17.44 -31.57
C ASN A 8 15.41 -16.60 -30.31
N ASN A 9 15.17 -15.29 -30.34
CA ASN A 9 15.30 -14.46 -29.13
C ASN A 9 13.96 -14.29 -28.41
N TYR A 10 13.89 -14.81 -27.19
CA TYR A 10 12.82 -14.47 -26.25
C TYR A 10 12.82 -12.97 -25.98
N ILE A 11 11.80 -12.27 -26.45
CA ILE A 11 11.60 -10.86 -26.11
C ILE A 11 10.69 -10.83 -24.89
N THR A 12 11.16 -10.14 -23.85
CA THR A 12 10.34 -9.78 -22.70
C THR A 12 10.17 -8.28 -22.69
N ILE A 13 8.95 -7.81 -22.44
CA ILE A 13 8.65 -6.41 -22.22
C ILE A 13 7.95 -6.25 -20.87
N SER A 14 8.16 -5.12 -20.22
CA SER A 14 7.43 -4.71 -19.03
C SER A 14 6.51 -3.55 -19.38
N LEU A 15 5.29 -3.63 -18.86
CA LEU A 15 4.24 -2.63 -18.98
C LEU A 15 4.03 -2.02 -17.60
N ILE A 16 4.12 -0.70 -17.49
CA ILE A 16 4.12 -0.01 -16.20
C ILE A 16 3.18 1.17 -16.29
N SER A 17 2.19 1.24 -15.40
CA SER A 17 1.29 2.40 -15.24
C SER A 17 1.25 2.80 -13.77
N LEU A 18 0.62 3.93 -13.45
CA LEU A 18 0.38 4.34 -12.07
C LEU A 18 -0.64 3.46 -11.32
N LYS A 19 -1.31 2.52 -12.00
CA LYS A 19 -2.35 1.66 -11.41
C LYS A 19 -1.96 0.19 -11.33
N GLU A 20 -1.06 -0.27 -12.19
CA GLU A 20 -0.69 -1.68 -12.33
C GLU A 20 0.61 -1.80 -13.13
N SER A 21 1.32 -2.91 -12.96
CA SER A 21 2.44 -3.27 -13.83
C SER A 21 2.53 -4.78 -14.08
N CYS A 22 2.95 -5.16 -15.28
CA CYS A 22 3.10 -6.56 -15.65
C CYS A 22 4.26 -6.75 -16.65
N TYR A 23 4.59 -8.00 -16.99
CA TYR A 23 5.51 -8.30 -18.09
C TYR A 23 4.93 -9.35 -19.02
N ILE A 24 5.27 -9.23 -20.31
CA ILE A 24 4.88 -10.18 -21.35
C ILE A 24 6.15 -10.84 -21.87
N LYS A 25 6.20 -12.18 -21.82
CA LYS A 25 7.31 -13.00 -22.35
C LYS A 25 6.85 -13.74 -23.59
N SER A 26 7.58 -13.62 -24.70
CA SER A 26 7.19 -14.20 -26.00
C SER A 26 7.57 -15.68 -26.21
N THR A 27 7.53 -16.54 -25.19
CA THR A 27 7.93 -17.96 -25.33
C THR A 27 7.16 -18.65 -26.47
N GLY A 28 7.81 -18.89 -27.61
CA GLY A 28 7.19 -19.47 -28.81
C GLY A 28 6.36 -18.51 -29.69
N SER A 29 6.04 -17.31 -29.19
CA SER A 29 5.10 -16.37 -29.85
C SER A 29 5.76 -15.04 -30.22
N GLY A 30 7.05 -15.05 -30.57
CA GLY A 30 7.81 -13.83 -30.90
C GLY A 30 7.20 -12.99 -32.03
N HIS A 31 6.60 -13.64 -33.03
CA HIS A 31 5.92 -12.97 -34.13
C HIS A 31 4.65 -12.23 -33.67
N LEU A 32 3.86 -12.83 -32.76
CA LEU A 32 2.68 -12.19 -32.17
C LEU A 32 3.05 -11.01 -31.28
N LEU A 33 4.13 -11.13 -30.49
CA LEU A 33 4.63 -9.98 -29.73
C LEU A 33 5.07 -8.84 -30.68
N GLY A 34 5.70 -9.16 -31.80
CA GLY A 34 6.03 -8.18 -32.83
C GLY A 34 4.80 -7.49 -33.43
N GLN A 35 3.71 -8.23 -33.69
CA GLN A 35 2.45 -7.64 -34.17
C GLN A 35 1.78 -6.76 -33.10
N LEU A 36 1.74 -7.23 -31.85
CA LEU A 36 1.23 -6.46 -30.72
C LEU A 36 1.96 -5.12 -30.58
N LEU A 37 3.29 -5.16 -30.70
CA LEU A 37 4.11 -3.96 -30.53
C LEU A 37 3.87 -2.89 -31.59
N LYS A 38 3.38 -3.26 -32.78
CA LYS A 38 3.02 -2.31 -33.84
C LYS A 38 1.74 -1.54 -33.55
N LEU A 39 0.91 -2.00 -32.61
CA LEU A 39 -0.28 -1.25 -32.17
C LEU A 39 0.11 0.01 -31.39
N PHE A 40 1.27 -0.01 -30.74
CA PHE A 40 1.77 1.12 -29.96
C PHE A 40 2.44 2.17 -30.84
N LYS A 41 2.54 3.39 -30.33
CA LYS A 41 3.27 4.48 -30.97
C LYS A 41 4.73 4.08 -31.18
N HIS A 42 5.17 4.11 -32.42
CA HIS A 42 6.49 3.68 -32.85
C HIS A 42 6.98 4.50 -34.04
N SER A 43 8.30 4.50 -34.24
CA SER A 43 8.94 5.00 -35.46
C SER A 43 9.70 3.87 -36.17
N THR A 44 9.90 4.04 -37.48
CA THR A 44 10.65 3.11 -38.33
C THR A 44 11.97 3.73 -38.76
N ASN A 45 13.08 3.00 -38.62
CA ASN A 45 14.37 3.48 -39.12
C ASN A 45 14.47 3.32 -40.66
N ILE A 46 15.42 4.03 -41.29
CA ILE A 46 15.62 4.30 -42.72
C ILE A 46 15.67 3.03 -43.61
N ASN A 47 15.90 1.84 -43.04
CA ASN A 47 15.87 0.58 -43.78
C ASN A 47 14.57 -0.24 -43.58
N GLY A 48 13.57 0.24 -42.84
CA GLY A 48 12.26 -0.42 -42.67
C GLY A 48 12.24 -1.70 -41.81
N PHE A 49 13.40 -2.24 -41.42
CA PHE A 49 13.51 -3.53 -40.71
C PHE A 49 13.50 -3.44 -39.17
N THR A 50 13.54 -2.25 -38.59
CA THR A 50 13.56 -2.04 -37.14
C THR A 50 12.48 -1.07 -36.70
N TYR A 51 11.66 -1.52 -35.74
CA TYR A 51 10.68 -0.71 -35.05
C TYR A 51 11.29 -0.13 -33.76
N LEU A 52 11.25 1.19 -33.62
CA LEU A 52 11.58 1.88 -32.39
C LEU A 52 10.27 2.20 -31.67
N ILE A 53 9.93 1.39 -30.67
CA ILE A 53 8.75 1.66 -29.84
C ILE A 53 9.04 2.85 -28.94
N GLU A 54 8.16 3.85 -28.95
CA GLU A 54 8.18 4.95 -28.00
C GLU A 54 7.87 4.39 -26.60
N PRO A 55 8.69 4.66 -25.57
CA PRO A 55 8.43 4.09 -24.25
C PRO A 55 7.10 4.55 -23.67
N VAL A 56 6.74 5.81 -23.85
CA VAL A 56 5.48 6.38 -23.32
C VAL A 56 4.36 6.14 -24.32
N GLN A 57 3.28 5.54 -23.84
CA GLN A 57 2.07 5.26 -24.59
C GLN A 57 0.88 5.92 -23.90
N GLN A 58 -0.13 6.31 -24.66
CA GLN A 58 -1.38 6.85 -24.15
C GLN A 58 -2.52 5.87 -24.42
N TYR A 59 -3.31 5.54 -23.41
CA TYR A 59 -4.43 4.61 -23.53
C TYR A 59 -5.67 5.28 -24.10
N THR A 60 -5.62 5.63 -25.39
CA THR A 60 -6.73 6.27 -26.11
C THR A 60 -7.85 5.25 -26.42
N SER A 61 -9.03 5.74 -26.77
CA SER A 61 -10.15 4.90 -27.22
C SER A 61 -9.77 4.02 -28.43
N GLU A 62 -9.02 4.55 -29.40
CA GLU A 62 -8.59 3.82 -30.59
C GLU A 62 -7.62 2.69 -30.22
N LEU A 63 -6.59 3.01 -29.42
CA LEU A 63 -5.62 2.03 -28.97
C LEU A 63 -6.29 0.92 -28.14
N LYS A 64 -7.25 1.31 -27.28
CA LYS A 64 -8.04 0.37 -26.49
C LYS A 64 -8.77 -0.64 -27.37
N VAL A 65 -9.49 -0.18 -28.40
CA VAL A 65 -10.19 -1.08 -29.35
C VAL A 65 -9.20 -2.03 -30.03
N GLN A 66 -8.13 -1.49 -30.61
CA GLN A 66 -7.11 -2.28 -31.32
C GLN A 66 -6.49 -3.37 -30.43
N ILE A 67 -6.18 -3.03 -29.18
CA ILE A 67 -5.61 -3.99 -28.23
C ILE A 67 -6.63 -5.07 -27.85
N HIS A 68 -7.87 -4.70 -27.55
CA HIS A 68 -8.89 -5.70 -27.16
C HIS A 68 -9.17 -6.69 -28.29
N GLU A 69 -9.32 -6.21 -29.53
CA GLU A 69 -9.45 -7.06 -30.72
C GLU A 69 -8.24 -8.00 -30.90
N PHE A 70 -7.03 -7.48 -30.71
CA PHE A 70 -5.81 -8.29 -30.78
C PHE A 70 -5.78 -9.38 -29.70
N ILE A 71 -6.16 -9.05 -28.46
CA ILE A 71 -6.20 -10.02 -27.36
C ILE A 71 -7.29 -11.08 -27.62
N ASP A 72 -8.50 -10.68 -28.03
CA ASP A 72 -9.59 -11.61 -28.32
C ASP A 72 -9.19 -12.59 -29.43
N LYS A 73 -8.48 -12.10 -30.46
CA LYS A 73 -8.02 -12.93 -31.57
C LYS A 73 -6.92 -13.92 -31.20
N TYR A 74 -5.96 -13.52 -30.37
CA TYR A 74 -4.72 -14.28 -30.18
C TYR A 74 -4.49 -14.84 -28.77
N SER A 75 -5.36 -14.58 -27.79
CA SER A 75 -5.18 -15.03 -26.39
C SER A 75 -5.08 -16.54 -26.22
N SER A 76 -5.70 -17.33 -27.12
CA SER A 76 -5.60 -18.80 -27.12
C SER A 76 -4.22 -19.30 -27.54
N GLU A 77 -3.59 -18.63 -28.52
CA GLU A 77 -2.24 -18.97 -29.01
C GLU A 77 -1.13 -18.30 -28.19
N PHE A 78 -1.42 -17.13 -27.61
CA PHE A 78 -0.49 -16.36 -26.79
C PHE A 78 -1.10 -16.03 -25.41
N PRO A 79 -1.15 -17.00 -24.48
CA PRO A 79 -1.80 -16.83 -23.17
C PRO A 79 -1.26 -15.68 -22.32
N ALA A 80 -0.02 -15.22 -22.58
CA ALA A 80 0.57 -14.06 -21.89
C ALA A 80 -0.25 -12.76 -22.12
N LEU A 81 -1.08 -12.70 -23.17
CA LEU A 81 -2.01 -11.59 -23.41
C LEU A 81 -3.09 -11.46 -22.33
N ASN A 82 -3.38 -12.51 -21.56
CA ASN A 82 -4.30 -12.40 -20.42
C ASN A 82 -3.73 -11.53 -19.29
N GLY A 83 -2.41 -11.57 -19.11
CA GLY A 83 -1.71 -10.64 -18.22
C GLY A 83 -1.87 -9.20 -18.70
N PHE A 84 -1.76 -8.98 -20.02
CA PHE A 84 -1.96 -7.65 -20.60
C PHE A 84 -3.39 -7.15 -20.44
N ARG A 85 -4.39 -8.01 -20.66
CA ARG A 85 -5.82 -7.68 -20.40
C ARG A 85 -6.03 -7.24 -18.96
N THR A 86 -5.39 -7.92 -18.01
CA THR A 86 -5.48 -7.59 -16.59
C THR A 86 -4.83 -6.23 -16.30
N PHE A 87 -3.68 -5.96 -16.90
CA PHE A 87 -2.99 -4.67 -16.80
C PHE A 87 -3.84 -3.50 -17.28
N LEU A 88 -4.61 -3.65 -18.36
CA LEU A 88 -5.41 -2.56 -18.94
C LEU A 88 -6.71 -2.28 -18.18
N LYS A 89 -7.25 -3.28 -17.48
CA LYS A 89 -8.55 -3.18 -16.80
C LYS A 89 -8.68 -1.98 -15.84
N PRO A 90 -7.67 -1.65 -15.01
CA PRO A 90 -7.75 -0.50 -14.11
C PRO A 90 -7.35 0.84 -14.75
N LEU A 91 -6.91 0.89 -16.02
CA LEU A 91 -6.46 2.15 -16.65
C LEU A 91 -7.67 2.97 -17.13
N PRO A 92 -7.81 4.22 -16.66
CA PRO A 92 -8.76 5.15 -17.25
C PRO A 92 -8.37 5.51 -18.69
N GLU A 93 -9.34 6.03 -19.44
CA GLU A 93 -9.08 6.55 -20.77
C GLU A 93 -8.07 7.70 -20.73
N ASN A 94 -7.22 7.79 -21.75
CA ASN A 94 -6.15 8.77 -21.91
C ASN A 94 -5.01 8.69 -20.89
N TYR A 95 -4.98 7.71 -19.99
CA TYR A 95 -3.86 7.48 -19.09
C TYR A 95 -2.58 7.10 -19.82
N TYR A 96 -1.45 7.55 -19.29
CA TYR A 96 -0.13 7.19 -19.80
C TYR A 96 0.44 5.96 -19.11
N PHE A 97 1.13 5.13 -19.89
CA PHE A 97 1.87 3.99 -19.39
C PHE A 97 3.18 3.81 -20.17
N LEU A 98 4.11 3.05 -19.59
CA LEU A 98 5.40 2.74 -20.16
C LEU A 98 5.46 1.34 -20.74
N ILE A 99 6.18 1.21 -21.85
CA ILE A 99 6.67 -0.05 -22.41
C ILE A 99 8.19 -0.04 -22.33
N VAL A 100 8.76 -1.00 -21.59
CA VAL A 100 10.21 -1.09 -21.36
C VAL A 100 10.73 -2.48 -21.73
N LYS A 101 11.97 -2.55 -22.24
CA LYS A 101 12.63 -3.83 -22.56
C LYS A 101 12.91 -4.61 -21.29
N GLY A 102 12.75 -5.91 -21.38
CA GLY A 102 13.15 -6.85 -20.34
C GLY A 102 12.08 -7.04 -19.28
N LYS A 103 12.43 -7.88 -18.30
CA LYS A 103 11.61 -8.14 -17.13
C LYS A 103 12.05 -7.18 -16.02
N ILE A 104 11.21 -6.20 -15.71
CA ILE A 104 11.43 -5.29 -14.60
C ILE A 104 10.71 -5.87 -13.39
N THR A 105 11.50 -6.36 -12.43
CA THR A 105 11.04 -6.76 -11.09
C THR A 105 11.79 -6.04 -9.98
N ASP A 106 12.77 -5.22 -10.35
CA ASP A 106 13.49 -4.40 -9.39
C ASP A 106 12.59 -3.26 -8.92
N THR A 107 12.30 -3.25 -7.61
CA THR A 107 11.40 -2.29 -7.01
C THR A 107 11.86 -0.86 -7.24
N ALA A 108 13.15 -0.58 -7.08
CA ALA A 108 13.69 0.77 -7.23
C ALA A 108 13.48 1.29 -8.65
N LEU A 109 13.67 0.44 -9.66
CA LEU A 109 13.40 0.77 -11.05
C LEU A 109 11.91 0.97 -11.34
N ILE A 110 11.02 0.12 -10.80
CA ILE A 110 9.56 0.32 -10.95
C ILE A 110 9.14 1.66 -10.34
N MET A 111 9.65 1.98 -9.16
CA MET A 111 9.33 3.23 -8.48
C MET A 111 9.87 4.46 -9.23
N LYS A 112 11.08 4.38 -9.82
CA LYS A 112 11.57 5.42 -10.74
C LYS A 112 10.65 5.64 -11.93
N HIS A 113 10.10 4.54 -12.49
CA HIS A 113 9.14 4.62 -13.57
C HIS A 113 7.78 5.20 -13.13
N PHE A 114 7.34 4.90 -11.91
CA PHE A 114 6.14 5.52 -11.32
C PHE A 114 6.34 7.03 -11.14
N ALA A 115 7.45 7.46 -10.53
CA ALA A 115 7.76 8.88 -10.36
C ALA A 115 7.81 9.63 -11.70
N PHE A 116 8.44 9.04 -12.72
CA PHE A 116 8.43 9.58 -14.08
C PHE A 116 7.00 9.72 -14.63
N LEU A 117 6.18 8.68 -14.53
CA LEU A 117 4.80 8.71 -15.03
C LEU A 117 3.95 9.73 -14.28
N THR A 118 4.09 9.86 -12.96
CA THR A 118 3.40 10.87 -12.15
C THR A 118 3.67 12.27 -12.69
N ARG A 119 4.96 12.64 -12.81
CA ARG A 119 5.36 13.92 -13.39
C ARG A 119 4.82 14.10 -14.81
N TYR A 120 4.89 13.07 -15.63
CA TYR A 120 4.43 13.12 -17.02
C TYR A 120 2.91 13.39 -17.15
N HIS A 121 2.10 12.86 -16.23
CA HIS A 121 0.66 13.14 -16.16
C HIS A 121 0.40 14.58 -15.67
N ASN A 122 1.10 15.01 -14.61
CA ASN A 122 0.94 16.33 -14.02
C ASN A 122 1.28 17.45 -15.02
N GLU A 123 2.39 17.33 -15.76
CA GLU A 123 2.78 18.25 -16.84
C GLU A 123 1.73 18.40 -17.95
N ARG A 124 0.77 17.48 -18.03
CA ARG A 124 -0.31 17.45 -19.04
C ARG A 124 -1.69 17.81 -18.47
N GLY A 125 -1.73 18.34 -17.25
CA GLY A 125 -2.98 18.71 -16.59
C GLY A 125 -3.84 17.51 -16.17
N MET A 126 -3.32 16.29 -16.28
CA MET A 126 -3.95 15.10 -15.68
C MET A 126 -3.55 15.06 -14.22
N GLN A 127 -4.07 16.00 -13.40
CA GLN A 127 -3.78 16.02 -11.97
C GLN A 127 -4.06 14.64 -11.40
N GLN A 128 -2.98 13.94 -11.06
CA GLN A 128 -3.06 12.75 -10.24
C GLN A 128 -3.06 13.25 -8.81
N GLU A 129 -3.86 12.64 -7.95
CA GLU A 129 -3.84 12.87 -6.50
C GLU A 129 -2.49 12.46 -5.85
N ILE A 130 -1.49 12.09 -6.64
CA ILE A 130 -0.12 11.77 -6.23
C ILE A 130 0.75 12.96 -6.66
N HIS A 131 1.01 13.92 -5.77
CA HIS A 131 1.97 14.98 -6.08
C HIS A 131 3.41 14.47 -5.93
N GLU A 132 4.27 15.08 -6.75
CA GLU A 132 5.62 14.66 -7.18
C GLU A 132 6.66 14.38 -6.08
N LYS A 133 6.33 14.50 -4.79
CA LYS A 133 7.33 14.61 -3.70
C LYS A 133 7.39 13.44 -2.71
N THR A 134 6.48 12.47 -2.76
CA THR A 134 6.45 11.39 -1.73
C THR A 134 7.42 10.24 -1.96
N PHE A 135 8.05 10.18 -3.14
CA PHE A 135 8.72 8.97 -3.61
C PHE A 135 10.13 9.24 -4.19
N ASP A 136 10.83 10.25 -3.68
CA ASP A 136 12.29 10.29 -3.86
C ASP A 136 12.96 9.58 -2.69
N TRP A 137 13.44 8.37 -2.93
CA TRP A 137 14.23 7.60 -1.96
C TRP A 137 15.74 7.85 -2.11
N GLY A 138 16.16 8.78 -2.98
CA GLY A 138 17.53 9.30 -3.13
C GLY A 138 18.66 8.34 -2.70
N THR A 139 19.42 8.77 -1.70
CA THR A 139 20.55 8.02 -1.11
C THR A 139 20.12 6.83 -0.24
N THR A 140 18.84 6.68 0.11
CA THR A 140 18.34 5.50 0.86
C THR A 140 18.66 4.20 0.11
N PHE A 141 18.66 4.22 -1.22
CA PHE A 141 19.06 3.06 -2.03
C PHE A 141 20.53 2.68 -1.92
N GLU A 142 21.40 3.57 -1.46
CA GLU A 142 22.82 3.25 -1.25
C GLU A 142 22.98 2.31 -0.05
N HIS A 143 22.15 2.48 0.97
CA HIS A 143 22.22 1.74 2.24
C HIS A 143 21.18 0.62 2.36
N TYR A 144 20.11 0.64 1.55
CA TYR A 144 19.02 -0.32 1.66
C TYR A 144 18.62 -0.95 0.32
N ASN A 145 18.21 -2.23 0.38
CA ASN A 145 17.40 -2.86 -0.64
C ASN A 145 15.92 -2.58 -0.35
N MET A 146 15.22 -1.96 -1.30
CA MET A 146 13.80 -1.62 -1.13
C MET A 146 12.90 -2.63 -1.82
N HIS A 147 11.81 -2.99 -1.14
CA HIS A 147 10.78 -3.87 -1.67
C HIS A 147 9.42 -3.22 -1.47
N SER A 148 8.61 -3.12 -2.53
CA SER A 148 7.30 -2.45 -2.52
C SER A 148 6.21 -3.41 -2.99
N TYR A 149 5.07 -3.35 -2.31
CA TYR A 149 3.93 -4.23 -2.49
C TYR A 149 2.63 -3.42 -2.43
N GLY A 150 1.60 -3.91 -3.11
CA GLY A 150 0.30 -3.23 -3.26
C GLY A 150 0.01 -2.81 -4.70
N HIS A 151 1.02 -2.31 -5.42
CA HIS A 151 0.92 -1.90 -6.83
C HIS A 151 0.80 -3.04 -7.87
N GLN A 152 0.95 -4.30 -7.45
CA GLN A 152 0.93 -5.48 -8.31
C GLN A 152 0.22 -6.65 -7.64
N ARG A 153 -0.57 -7.40 -8.41
CA ARG A 153 -1.12 -8.68 -7.95
C ARG A 153 -0.02 -9.72 -7.79
N ARG A 154 0.14 -10.24 -6.57
CA ARG A 154 1.21 -11.18 -6.25
C ARG A 154 0.79 -12.18 -5.18
N ASN A 155 1.12 -13.44 -5.41
CA ASN A 155 1.18 -14.43 -4.36
C ASN A 155 2.60 -14.46 -3.80
N ILE A 156 2.72 -14.49 -2.48
CA ILE A 156 4.01 -14.48 -1.78
C ILE A 156 4.06 -15.59 -0.74
N GLY A 157 5.28 -16.04 -0.44
CA GLY A 157 5.51 -17.11 0.52
C GLY A 157 4.96 -18.46 0.07
N GLY A 158 5.26 -19.49 0.84
CA GLY A 158 4.63 -20.81 0.79
C GLY A 158 4.81 -21.64 -0.48
N SER A 159 4.67 -22.95 -0.32
CA SER A 159 4.59 -23.89 -1.42
C SER A 159 3.29 -23.72 -2.22
N ILE A 160 3.35 -23.92 -3.54
CA ILE A 160 2.15 -24.05 -4.38
C ILE A 160 1.28 -25.21 -3.87
N GLU A 161 1.90 -26.30 -3.45
CA GLU A 161 1.22 -27.44 -2.85
C GLU A 161 0.82 -27.12 -1.40
N LYS A 162 -0.49 -26.99 -1.14
CA LYS A 162 -1.01 -26.65 0.19
C LYS A 162 -0.54 -27.58 1.30
N LYS A 163 -0.38 -28.88 0.99
CA LYS A 163 0.04 -29.91 1.96
C LYS A 163 1.44 -29.70 2.52
N SER A 164 2.32 -29.00 1.80
CA SER A 164 3.71 -28.75 2.22
C SER A 164 3.92 -27.34 2.75
N ARG A 165 2.85 -26.56 2.93
CA ARG A 165 2.95 -25.22 3.51
C ARG A 165 3.20 -25.30 5.01
N VAL A 166 4.17 -24.54 5.47
CA VAL A 166 4.43 -24.22 6.87
C VAL A 166 3.96 -22.79 7.12
N CYS A 167 3.27 -22.55 8.23
CA CYS A 167 2.79 -21.22 8.55
C CYS A 167 3.93 -20.34 9.07
N ARG A 168 4.18 -19.18 8.44
CA ARG A 168 5.27 -18.27 8.83
C ARG A 168 5.14 -17.66 10.23
N PHE A 169 3.94 -17.66 10.83
CA PHE A 169 3.69 -17.06 12.14
C PHE A 169 3.61 -18.06 13.29
N CYS A 170 3.22 -19.31 13.01
CA CYS A 170 3.14 -20.35 14.03
C CYS A 170 4.09 -21.52 13.80
N ASP A 171 4.89 -21.46 12.74
CA ASP A 171 5.89 -22.45 12.34
C ASP A 171 5.36 -23.90 12.35
N THR A 172 4.10 -24.04 11.91
CA THR A 172 3.40 -25.33 11.95
C THR A 172 2.92 -25.67 10.55
N ILE A 173 3.18 -26.92 10.12
CA ILE A 173 2.79 -27.44 8.80
C ILE A 173 1.27 -27.69 8.72
N ASN A 174 0.74 -27.63 7.50
CA ASN A 174 -0.66 -27.92 7.21
C ASN A 174 -1.15 -29.24 7.86
N SER A 175 -2.39 -29.22 8.35
CA SER A 175 -3.06 -30.32 9.05
C SER A 175 -2.49 -30.71 10.41
N GLN A 176 -1.53 -29.96 10.97
CA GLN A 176 -1.07 -30.14 12.36
C GLN A 176 -1.68 -29.09 13.30
N THR A 177 -1.69 -29.39 14.60
CA THR A 177 -2.11 -28.44 15.64
C THR A 177 -0.95 -27.51 16.00
N ASN A 178 -1.17 -26.20 15.94
CA ASN A 178 -0.15 -25.21 16.28
C ASN A 178 -0.02 -24.98 17.79
N LYS A 179 0.98 -24.17 18.18
CA LYS A 179 1.23 -23.75 19.57
C LYS A 179 0.07 -23.01 20.25
N PHE A 180 -0.98 -22.66 19.50
CA PHE A 180 -2.17 -21.97 19.98
C PHE A 180 -3.41 -22.89 20.02
N GLY A 181 -3.21 -24.21 19.88
CA GLY A 181 -4.29 -25.21 19.97
C GLY A 181 -5.21 -25.28 18.75
N SER A 182 -4.87 -24.63 17.64
CA SER A 182 -5.68 -24.62 16.41
C SER A 182 -5.08 -25.52 15.33
N VAL A 183 -5.93 -26.23 14.58
CA VAL A 183 -5.50 -26.99 13.41
C VAL A 183 -5.13 -26.04 12.28
N VAL A 184 -3.89 -26.15 11.79
CA VAL A 184 -3.37 -25.35 10.68
C VAL A 184 -4.01 -25.77 9.38
N THR A 185 -4.60 -24.80 8.70
CA THR A 185 -5.19 -24.97 7.38
C THR A 185 -4.89 -23.73 6.52
N PHE A 186 -4.89 -23.90 5.20
CA PHE A 186 -4.66 -22.84 4.21
C PHE A 186 -5.82 -22.82 3.21
N ARG A 187 -7.06 -22.80 3.73
CA ARG A 187 -8.29 -22.83 2.94
C ARG A 187 -8.67 -21.43 2.49
N ASN A 188 -8.46 -20.44 3.35
CA ASN A 188 -8.82 -19.05 3.09
C ASN A 188 -7.73 -18.35 2.27
N LYS A 189 -8.13 -17.22 1.70
CA LYS A 189 -7.21 -16.32 1.01
C LYS A 189 -6.68 -15.31 2.03
N SER A 190 -5.52 -15.60 2.61
CA SER A 190 -4.84 -14.70 3.54
C SER A 190 -4.20 -13.54 2.77
N HIS A 191 -4.58 -12.31 3.10
CA HIS A 191 -4.01 -11.10 2.51
C HIS A 191 -2.80 -10.65 3.34
N ALA A 192 -1.66 -10.38 2.70
CA ALA A 192 -0.41 -10.07 3.40
C ALA A 192 -0.50 -8.83 4.30
N PHE A 193 -1.28 -7.84 3.87
CA PHE A 193 -1.76 -6.72 4.68
C PHE A 193 -3.26 -6.55 4.50
N SER A 194 -3.92 -5.88 5.42
CA SER A 194 -5.38 -5.99 5.59
C SER A 194 -6.17 -5.60 4.33
N GLU A 195 -7.10 -6.46 3.91
CA GLU A 195 -8.06 -6.13 2.83
C GLU A 195 -8.95 -4.94 3.21
N ALA A 196 -9.25 -4.78 4.50
CA ALA A 196 -10.03 -3.65 5.02
C ALA A 196 -9.34 -2.29 4.83
N LEU A 197 -8.01 -2.31 4.67
CA LEU A 197 -7.16 -1.16 4.40
C LEU A 197 -6.82 -1.04 2.90
N GLY A 198 -7.52 -1.75 2.02
CA GLY A 198 -7.41 -1.58 0.57
C GLY A 198 -6.50 -2.60 -0.15
N ASN A 199 -5.91 -3.57 0.56
CA ASN A 199 -5.10 -4.62 -0.10
C ASN A 199 -5.98 -5.56 -0.93
N LYS A 200 -5.96 -5.41 -2.25
CA LYS A 200 -6.68 -6.31 -3.19
C LYS A 200 -5.75 -7.22 -3.98
N THR A 201 -4.43 -7.09 -3.77
CA THR A 201 -3.42 -7.52 -4.72
C THR A 201 -2.43 -8.53 -4.15
N VAL A 202 -2.10 -8.48 -2.86
CA VAL A 202 -1.03 -9.29 -2.28
C VAL A 202 -1.56 -10.38 -1.35
N VAL A 203 -1.38 -11.64 -1.74
CA VAL A 203 -1.86 -12.83 -1.04
C VAL A 203 -0.68 -13.59 -0.43
N CYS A 204 -0.74 -13.83 0.88
CA CYS A 204 0.24 -14.61 1.61
C CYS A 204 -0.18 -16.09 1.59
N LEU A 205 0.61 -16.96 0.98
CA LEU A 205 0.26 -18.38 0.84
C LEU A 205 0.60 -19.20 2.08
N ASP A 206 1.56 -18.74 2.89
CA ASP A 206 2.07 -19.38 4.11
C ASP A 206 1.61 -18.66 5.39
N GLU A 207 0.53 -17.88 5.35
CA GLU A 207 -0.22 -17.47 6.54
C GLU A 207 -1.45 -18.38 6.71
N CYS A 208 -1.49 -19.17 7.79
CA CYS A 208 -2.59 -20.12 8.00
C CYS A 208 -3.88 -19.43 8.45
N ASP A 209 -5.01 -20.09 8.20
CA ASP A 209 -6.35 -19.58 8.48
C ASP A 209 -6.51 -19.16 9.95
N ALA A 210 -5.93 -19.92 10.89
CA ALA A 210 -6.03 -19.63 12.33
C ALA A 210 -5.21 -18.40 12.76
N CYS A 211 -4.00 -18.22 12.20
CA CYS A 211 -3.21 -17.02 12.50
C CYS A 211 -3.86 -15.79 11.86
N ASN A 212 -4.31 -15.91 10.60
CA ASN A 212 -4.99 -14.83 9.90
C ASN A 212 -6.24 -14.35 10.64
N ASP A 213 -7.08 -15.29 11.08
CA ASP A 213 -8.28 -14.98 11.85
C ASP A 213 -7.95 -14.29 13.18
N ARG A 214 -6.97 -14.81 13.94
CA ARG A 214 -6.52 -14.19 15.20
C ARG A 214 -6.02 -12.75 14.98
N PHE A 215 -5.16 -12.52 13.98
CA PHE A 215 -4.66 -11.18 13.71
C PHE A 215 -5.78 -10.22 13.28
N SER A 216 -6.72 -10.71 12.46
CA SER A 216 -7.87 -9.90 12.00
C SER A 216 -8.79 -9.43 13.13
N ARG A 217 -8.92 -10.23 14.20
CA ARG A 217 -9.77 -9.92 15.37
C ARG A 217 -9.05 -9.12 16.45
N ASN A 218 -7.72 -9.09 16.42
CA ASN A 218 -6.89 -8.46 17.44
C ASN A 218 -6.13 -7.28 16.82
N ILE A 219 -4.87 -7.50 16.40
CA ILE A 219 -3.94 -6.43 16.03
C ILE A 219 -4.41 -5.61 14.81
N GLU A 220 -5.06 -6.24 13.82
CA GLU A 220 -5.56 -5.50 12.66
C GLU A 220 -6.73 -4.56 13.01
N LEU A 221 -7.54 -4.92 14.00
CA LEU A 221 -8.69 -4.12 14.42
C LEU A 221 -8.23 -2.76 14.97
N SER A 222 -7.20 -2.74 15.81
CA SER A 222 -6.64 -1.49 16.37
C SER A 222 -6.15 -0.54 15.27
N LEU A 223 -5.43 -1.03 14.25
CA LEU A 223 -4.99 -0.19 13.12
C LEU A 223 -6.18 0.29 12.28
N ILE A 224 -7.16 -0.59 11.99
CA ILE A 224 -8.36 -0.21 11.23
C ILE A 224 -9.14 0.89 11.96
N ASN A 225 -9.31 0.76 13.28
CA ASN A 225 -9.97 1.74 14.12
C ASN A 225 -9.19 3.06 14.14
N TYR A 226 -7.86 3.01 14.20
CA TYR A 226 -7.01 4.20 14.17
C TYR A 226 -7.19 5.04 12.90
N VAL A 227 -7.35 4.39 11.74
CA VAL A 227 -7.50 5.08 10.44
C VAL A 227 -8.95 5.20 9.95
N THR A 228 -9.93 4.79 10.75
CA THR A 228 -11.33 4.65 10.30
C THR A 228 -11.99 5.98 9.93
N VAL A 229 -11.59 7.08 10.58
CA VAL A 229 -12.07 8.43 10.26
C VAL A 229 -11.69 8.81 8.84
N PHE A 230 -10.41 8.65 8.48
CA PHE A 230 -9.91 8.95 7.14
C PHE A 230 -10.52 8.04 6.09
N ARG A 231 -10.70 6.75 6.42
CA ARG A 231 -11.41 5.82 5.54
C ARG A 231 -12.80 6.31 5.16
N SER A 232 -13.52 6.88 6.13
CA SER A 232 -14.89 7.37 5.93
C SER A 232 -14.90 8.75 5.27
N LEU A 233 -13.99 9.64 5.67
CA LEU A 233 -13.81 10.97 5.11
C LEU A 233 -13.52 10.93 3.60
N TYR A 234 -12.61 10.05 3.17
CA TYR A 234 -12.25 9.89 1.76
C TYR A 234 -13.15 8.92 0.99
N GLY A 235 -14.18 8.34 1.62
CA GLY A 235 -15.05 7.38 0.95
C GLY A 235 -14.33 6.12 0.45
N LEU A 236 -13.28 5.66 1.15
CA LEU A 236 -12.46 4.53 0.71
C LEU A 236 -13.25 3.21 0.73
N LYS A 237 -13.17 2.47 -0.37
CA LYS A 237 -13.89 1.21 -0.57
C LYS A 237 -13.20 0.03 0.10
N GLY A 238 -13.79 -0.47 1.17
CA GLY A 238 -13.44 -1.76 1.77
C GLY A 238 -14.18 -2.94 1.13
N LYS A 239 -14.17 -4.09 1.82
CA LYS A 239 -14.83 -5.34 1.38
C LYS A 239 -16.35 -5.18 1.12
N ASN A 240 -17.02 -4.34 1.92
CA ASN A 240 -18.46 -4.10 1.84
C ASN A 240 -18.78 -2.71 1.28
N GLY A 241 -17.91 -2.18 0.41
CA GLY A 241 -18.06 -0.84 -0.16
C GLY A 241 -17.61 0.28 0.78
N VAL A 242 -18.17 1.46 0.57
CA VAL A 242 -17.92 2.66 1.37
C VAL A 242 -18.75 2.59 2.64
N LYS A 243 -18.13 2.80 3.81
CA LYS A 243 -18.81 2.77 5.10
C LYS A 243 -18.87 4.18 5.69
N LYS A 244 -20.05 4.54 6.22
CA LYS A 244 -20.17 5.66 7.15
C LYS A 244 -19.54 5.31 8.50
N LEU A 245 -19.02 6.32 9.20
CA LEU A 245 -18.54 6.21 10.57
C LEU A 245 -19.62 6.74 11.51
N VAL A 246 -19.98 5.95 12.51
CA VAL A 246 -20.95 6.34 13.54
C VAL A 246 -20.20 6.41 14.87
N GLY A 247 -19.96 7.63 15.34
CA GLY A 247 -19.44 7.90 16.68
C GLY A 247 -20.56 7.91 17.72
N GLU A 248 -20.19 8.30 18.94
CA GLU A 248 -21.14 8.50 20.04
C GLU A 248 -22.01 9.73 19.79
N ASN A 249 -21.40 10.82 19.33
CA ASN A 249 -22.02 12.13 19.13
C ASN A 249 -21.92 12.64 17.68
N PHE A 250 -21.62 11.77 16.71
CA PHE A 250 -21.53 12.17 15.30
C PHE A 250 -21.78 11.01 14.33
N VAL A 251 -22.14 11.36 13.09
CA VAL A 251 -22.16 10.46 11.94
C VAL A 251 -21.40 11.12 10.80
N LEU A 252 -20.35 10.48 10.30
CA LEU A 252 -19.65 10.89 9.08
C LEU A 252 -20.04 9.95 7.94
N ASP A 253 -20.82 10.46 6.99
CA ASP A 253 -21.19 9.76 5.76
C ASP A 253 -20.52 10.44 4.56
N PRO A 254 -19.60 9.78 3.85
CA PRO A 254 -18.91 10.38 2.70
C PRO A 254 -19.85 10.89 1.59
N ASN A 255 -21.11 10.47 1.54
CA ASN A 255 -22.09 10.96 0.56
C ASN A 255 -23.04 12.02 1.11
N LYS A 256 -23.11 12.20 2.44
CA LYS A 256 -24.05 13.14 3.08
C LYS A 256 -23.38 14.25 3.89
N GLY A 257 -22.10 14.08 4.24
CA GLY A 257 -21.36 15.01 5.08
C GLY A 257 -21.21 14.51 6.53
N LEU A 258 -20.97 15.47 7.43
CA LEU A 258 -20.75 15.25 8.85
C LEU A 258 -21.95 15.77 9.64
N ASP A 259 -22.68 14.85 10.27
CA ASP A 259 -23.74 15.15 11.22
C ASP A 259 -23.13 15.14 12.64
N ILE A 260 -23.27 16.22 13.40
CA ILE A 260 -22.78 16.31 14.78
C ILE A 260 -23.92 16.59 15.75
N GLN A 261 -23.91 15.91 16.89
CA GLN A 261 -24.67 16.35 18.06
C GLN A 261 -23.86 17.45 18.75
N TYR A 262 -24.40 18.67 18.74
CA TYR A 262 -23.77 19.84 19.32
C TYR A 262 -24.63 20.39 20.45
N ASP A 263 -24.11 20.34 21.68
CA ASP A 263 -24.82 20.75 22.89
C ASP A 263 -24.64 22.26 23.21
N GLY A 264 -24.17 23.06 22.25
CA GLY A 264 -24.02 24.52 22.39
C GLY A 264 -25.24 25.31 21.90
N ILE A 265 -25.29 26.59 22.26
CA ILE A 265 -26.37 27.50 21.82
C ILE A 265 -26.09 27.92 20.37
N ILE A 266 -27.05 27.66 19.49
CA ILE A 266 -27.06 28.16 18.12
C ILE A 266 -27.94 29.41 18.08
N ASP A 267 -27.33 30.59 18.06
CA ASP A 267 -28.05 31.87 17.92
C ASP A 267 -28.28 32.16 16.42
N SER A 268 -29.54 32.33 16.03
CA SER A 268 -29.92 32.66 14.66
C SER A 268 -29.57 34.10 14.25
N GLU A 269 -29.35 35.00 15.21
CA GLU A 269 -28.96 36.39 14.94
C GLU A 269 -27.42 36.54 14.80
N THR A 270 -26.66 35.64 15.43
CA THR A 270 -25.21 35.52 15.24
C THR A 270 -24.90 34.15 14.64
N ASN A 271 -24.87 34.09 13.30
CA ASN A 271 -24.32 32.96 12.56
C ASN A 271 -23.15 32.31 13.31
N ILE A 272 -23.18 30.99 13.50
CA ILE A 272 -22.06 30.28 14.12
C ILE A 272 -20.89 30.37 13.17
N ASP A 273 -19.97 31.31 13.39
CA ASP A 273 -18.74 31.38 12.61
C ASP A 273 -17.73 30.30 13.05
N HIS A 274 -17.94 29.65 14.20
CA HIS A 274 -17.00 28.66 14.72
C HIS A 274 -17.66 27.49 15.48
N ILE A 275 -17.27 26.26 15.16
CA ILE A 275 -17.61 25.06 15.95
C ILE A 275 -16.32 24.44 16.48
N LYS A 276 -16.26 24.31 17.80
CA LYS A 276 -15.22 23.55 18.49
C LYS A 276 -15.85 22.48 19.37
N THR A 277 -15.61 21.22 19.04
CA THR A 277 -16.16 20.08 19.78
C THR A 277 -15.30 18.83 19.59
N ASP A 278 -15.48 17.85 20.46
CA ASP A 278 -14.80 16.56 20.40
C ASP A 278 -15.73 15.53 19.79
N LEU A 279 -15.29 14.87 18.71
CA LEU A 279 -16.02 13.76 18.10
C LEU A 279 -15.52 12.45 18.70
N ASN A 280 -16.38 11.78 19.47
CA ASN A 280 -16.01 10.57 20.20
C ASN A 280 -16.33 9.32 19.38
N LEU A 281 -15.33 8.49 19.11
CA LEU A 281 -15.50 7.22 18.44
C LEU A 281 -15.91 6.16 19.45
N LYS A 282 -16.80 5.24 19.03
CA LYS A 282 -17.24 4.09 19.85
C LYS A 282 -16.17 3.02 20.05
N GLU A 283 -15.28 2.92 19.06
CA GLU A 283 -14.28 1.88 19.01
C GLU A 283 -13.01 2.31 19.75
N THR A 284 -12.38 1.36 20.42
CA THR A 284 -11.11 1.58 21.11
C THR A 284 -9.93 1.06 20.30
N ILE A 285 -8.74 1.50 20.67
CA ILE A 285 -7.47 0.99 20.13
C ILE A 285 -6.53 0.61 21.26
N ILE A 286 -5.61 -0.32 20.95
CA ILE A 286 -4.42 -0.57 21.76
C ILE A 286 -3.22 -0.10 20.94
N PRO A 287 -2.47 0.93 21.38
CA PRO A 287 -1.35 1.47 20.59
C PRO A 287 -0.32 0.41 20.16
N GLN A 288 0.06 -0.48 21.06
CA GLN A 288 1.02 -1.53 20.73
C GLN A 288 0.51 -2.51 19.67
N ASP A 289 -0.81 -2.74 19.60
CA ASP A 289 -1.43 -3.57 18.57
C ASP A 289 -1.39 -2.91 17.18
N ILE A 290 -1.46 -1.57 17.11
CA ILE A 290 -1.23 -0.82 15.87
C ILE A 290 0.18 -1.10 15.35
N TYR A 291 1.17 -1.04 16.23
CA TYR A 291 2.56 -1.36 15.89
C TYR A 291 2.70 -2.81 15.42
N ARG A 292 2.17 -3.77 16.20
CA ARG A 292 2.19 -5.20 15.84
C ARG A 292 1.59 -5.43 14.47
N CYS A 293 0.49 -4.77 14.15
CA CYS A 293 -0.18 -4.88 12.86
C CYS A 293 0.73 -4.41 11.71
N LEU A 294 1.34 -3.23 11.84
CA LEU A 294 2.28 -2.69 10.85
C LEU A 294 3.48 -3.64 10.64
N VAL A 295 4.04 -4.17 11.74
CA VAL A 295 5.13 -5.15 11.68
C VAL A 295 4.67 -6.48 11.08
N LYS A 296 3.48 -6.98 11.42
CA LYS A 296 2.87 -8.19 10.83
C LYS A 296 2.77 -8.05 9.31
N PHE A 297 2.41 -6.87 8.81
CA PHE A 297 2.34 -6.64 7.37
C PHE A 297 3.73 -6.82 6.73
N VAL A 298 4.80 -6.26 7.31
CA VAL A 298 6.16 -6.47 6.79
C VAL A 298 6.58 -7.93 6.90
N LEU A 299 6.37 -8.58 8.06
CA LEU A 299 6.69 -10.01 8.25
C LEU A 299 5.93 -10.93 7.29
N SER A 300 4.76 -10.51 6.78
CA SER A 300 4.03 -11.25 5.75
C SER A 300 4.71 -11.18 4.37
N LEU A 301 5.58 -10.20 4.15
CA LEU A 301 6.21 -9.88 2.86
C LEU A 301 7.65 -10.34 2.73
N ILE A 302 8.35 -10.49 3.86
CA ILE A 302 9.76 -10.88 3.84
C ILE A 302 9.94 -12.32 3.34
N ASP A 303 11.08 -12.55 2.71
CA ASP A 303 11.51 -13.88 2.26
C ASP A 303 11.74 -14.78 3.47
N GLU A 304 11.34 -16.05 3.34
CA GLU A 304 11.43 -17.08 4.40
C GLU A 304 12.84 -17.18 4.99
N LYS A 305 13.87 -17.00 4.16
CA LYS A 305 15.27 -17.08 4.61
C LYS A 305 15.67 -16.02 5.63
N TYR A 306 14.88 -14.95 5.79
CA TYR A 306 15.13 -13.89 6.78
C TYR A 306 14.26 -14.06 8.04
N MET A 307 13.25 -14.94 8.04
CA MET A 307 12.29 -15.08 9.13
C MET A 307 12.95 -15.41 10.47
N SER A 308 14.02 -16.21 10.46
CA SER A 308 14.73 -16.61 11.67
C SER A 308 15.30 -15.43 12.45
N LEU A 309 15.70 -14.35 11.75
CA LEU A 309 16.24 -13.12 12.36
C LEU A 309 15.19 -12.35 13.18
N PHE A 310 13.91 -12.67 12.99
CA PHE A 310 12.77 -11.99 13.59
C PHE A 310 11.99 -12.90 14.54
N SER A 311 12.59 -13.98 15.05
CA SER A 311 11.90 -14.95 15.91
C SER A 311 11.26 -14.27 17.14
N LYS A 312 11.99 -13.36 17.80
CA LYS A 312 11.47 -12.59 18.93
C LYS A 312 10.39 -11.58 18.51
N THR A 313 10.53 -10.97 17.33
CA THR A 313 9.50 -10.11 16.73
C THR A 313 8.21 -10.88 16.47
N ILE A 314 8.30 -12.10 15.93
CA ILE A 314 7.15 -12.96 15.63
C ILE A 314 6.45 -13.37 16.92
N ASP A 315 7.18 -13.68 17.98
CA ASP A 315 6.59 -13.96 19.30
C ASP A 315 5.87 -12.73 19.87
N TRP A 316 6.45 -11.54 19.73
CA TRP A 316 5.79 -10.29 20.13
C TRP A 316 4.51 -10.01 19.31
N VAL A 317 4.55 -10.17 17.98
CA VAL A 317 3.37 -10.02 17.11
C VAL A 317 2.29 -11.05 17.44
N ASN A 318 2.68 -12.25 17.85
CA ASN A 318 1.77 -13.30 18.30
C ASN A 318 1.15 -13.03 19.68
N GLY A 319 1.59 -11.98 20.39
CA GLY A 319 1.13 -11.67 21.75
C GLY A 319 1.70 -12.61 22.81
N THR A 320 2.85 -13.24 22.56
CA THR A 320 3.55 -14.05 23.57
C THR A 320 4.09 -13.18 24.71
N PHE A 321 4.42 -11.92 24.41
CA PHE A 321 4.79 -10.91 25.40
C PHE A 321 4.43 -9.51 24.89
N ASP A 322 4.36 -8.56 25.82
CA ASP A 322 4.21 -7.13 25.55
C ASP A 322 5.56 -6.42 25.72
N ALA A 323 5.82 -5.40 24.89
CA ALA A 323 7.03 -4.60 24.98
C ALA A 323 6.82 -3.42 25.94
N ASP A 324 7.77 -3.17 26.84
CA ASP A 324 7.72 -1.99 27.72
C ASP A 324 7.99 -0.68 26.92
N ALA A 325 8.85 -0.77 25.92
CA ALA A 325 9.21 0.33 25.04
C ALA A 325 9.44 -0.16 23.60
N LEU A 326 9.05 0.66 22.64
CA LEU A 326 9.24 0.44 21.21
C LEU A 326 9.89 1.69 20.57
N PRO A 327 10.64 1.54 19.47
CA PRO A 327 11.06 2.69 18.67
C PRO A 327 9.84 3.47 18.18
N LYS A 328 9.85 4.80 18.20
CA LYS A 328 8.69 5.59 17.75
C LYS A 328 8.34 5.31 16.27
N ILE A 329 7.09 5.55 15.91
CA ILE A 329 6.64 5.54 14.51
C ILE A 329 6.65 6.98 14.00
N SER A 330 7.39 7.26 12.94
CA SER A 330 7.30 8.56 12.26
C SER A 330 6.08 8.56 11.35
N PHE A 331 5.22 9.55 11.54
CA PHE A 331 3.94 9.67 10.88
C PHE A 331 3.87 10.99 10.11
N LEU A 332 3.49 10.88 8.85
CA LEU A 332 3.18 12.01 7.98
C LEU A 332 1.72 11.90 7.55
N GLN A 333 1.01 13.02 7.60
CA GLN A 333 -0.27 13.21 6.95
C GLN A 333 -0.19 14.44 6.07
N THR A 334 -0.48 14.32 4.78
CA THR A 334 -0.34 15.43 3.83
C THR A 334 -1.33 15.34 2.69
N ASP A 335 -1.95 16.47 2.38
CA ASP A 335 -2.80 16.66 1.19
C ASP A 335 -2.03 16.56 -0.14
N SER A 336 -0.70 16.65 -0.09
CA SER A 336 0.15 16.46 -1.27
C SER A 336 0.14 15.02 -1.79
N PHE A 337 -0.37 14.06 -1.02
CA PHE A 337 -0.44 12.68 -1.43
C PHE A 337 -1.79 12.08 -1.05
N TYR A 338 -2.41 11.39 -1.99
CA TYR A 338 -3.55 10.54 -1.71
C TYR A 338 -3.55 9.30 -2.62
N SER A 339 -3.82 8.14 -2.01
CA SER A 339 -4.00 6.89 -2.73
C SER A 339 -5.16 6.06 -2.17
N GLU A 340 -6.07 5.66 -3.07
CA GLU A 340 -7.13 4.69 -2.75
C GLU A 340 -6.61 3.27 -2.45
N GLN A 341 -5.39 2.97 -2.91
CA GLN A 341 -4.74 1.67 -2.70
C GLN A 341 -3.64 1.83 -1.66
N SER A 342 -3.66 0.98 -0.64
CA SER A 342 -2.54 0.91 0.29
C SER A 342 -1.32 0.30 -0.40
N MET A 343 -0.17 0.84 -0.02
CA MET A 343 1.14 0.32 -0.41
C MET A 343 1.93 0.04 0.86
N ILE A 344 2.74 -0.99 0.82
CA ILE A 344 3.70 -1.25 1.87
C ILE A 344 5.06 -1.49 1.25
N CYS A 345 6.03 -0.78 1.80
CA CYS A 345 7.43 -0.89 1.47
C CYS A 345 8.17 -1.45 2.69
N TYR A 346 9.23 -2.21 2.44
CA TYR A 346 10.24 -2.43 3.46
C TYR A 346 11.64 -2.21 2.87
N PHE A 347 12.54 -1.76 3.74
CA PHE A 347 13.93 -1.46 3.45
C PHE A 347 14.79 -2.41 4.25
N GLN A 348 15.58 -3.23 3.56
CA GLN A 348 16.54 -4.15 4.17
C GLN A 348 17.95 -3.58 4.08
N ARG A 349 18.64 -3.45 5.21
CA ARG A 349 20.00 -2.93 5.30
C ARG A 349 20.97 -3.71 4.40
N LYS A 350 21.87 -2.99 3.73
CA LYS A 350 22.99 -3.54 2.95
C LYS A 350 24.25 -3.57 3.81
N GLY A 351 24.95 -4.70 3.81
CA GLY A 351 26.22 -4.85 4.52
C GLY A 351 26.11 -4.68 6.04
N ASP A 352 27.25 -4.38 6.66
CA ASP A 352 27.43 -4.40 8.12
C ASP A 352 27.30 -3.01 8.77
N GLN A 353 26.45 -2.16 8.19
CA GLN A 353 26.20 -0.81 8.72
C GLN A 353 25.46 -0.86 10.08
N THR A 354 25.55 0.23 10.84
CA THR A 354 24.90 0.35 12.16
C THR A 354 23.43 0.76 12.12
N SER A 355 22.91 1.12 10.95
CA SER A 355 21.52 1.55 10.76
C SER A 355 20.55 0.36 10.98
N PRO A 356 19.24 0.58 11.20
CA PRO A 356 18.31 -0.50 11.47
C PRO A 356 18.30 -1.58 10.38
N TYR A 357 18.23 -2.86 10.74
CA TYR A 357 18.29 -3.95 9.77
C TYR A 357 17.08 -3.95 8.84
N MET A 358 15.89 -3.64 9.37
CA MET A 358 14.66 -3.56 8.58
C MET A 358 13.75 -2.42 9.01
N ILE A 359 13.32 -1.65 8.03
CA ILE A 359 12.40 -0.51 8.19
C ILE A 359 11.16 -0.79 7.36
N GLY A 360 9.98 -0.64 7.94
CA GLY A 360 8.70 -0.68 7.27
C GLY A 360 8.18 0.71 6.95
N GLU A 361 7.50 0.84 5.82
CA GLU A 361 6.81 2.05 5.40
C GLU A 361 5.44 1.68 4.84
N PHE A 362 4.38 2.15 5.49
CA PHE A 362 2.99 1.88 5.10
C PHE A 362 2.31 3.17 4.62
N HIS A 363 1.77 3.10 3.41
CA HIS A 363 1.01 4.19 2.79
C HIS A 363 -0.47 3.82 2.79
N TYR A 364 -1.31 4.73 3.29
CA TYR A 364 -2.75 4.56 3.32
C TYR A 364 -3.45 5.91 3.23
N ALA A 365 -4.30 6.10 2.22
CA ALA A 365 -4.93 7.38 1.93
C ALA A 365 -3.87 8.48 1.75
N ASP A 366 -3.89 9.49 2.60
CA ASP A 366 -2.98 10.64 2.71
C ASP A 366 -1.93 10.49 3.82
N MET A 367 -1.83 9.28 4.40
CA MET A 367 -0.95 8.99 5.53
C MET A 367 0.20 8.07 5.15
N VAL A 368 1.36 8.36 5.75
CA VAL A 368 2.56 7.52 5.66
C VAL A 368 3.05 7.22 7.08
N PHE A 369 3.24 5.94 7.36
CA PHE A 369 3.79 5.42 8.61
C PHE A 369 5.16 4.82 8.34
N ILE A 370 6.20 5.28 9.04
CA ILE A 370 7.54 4.70 8.97
C ILE A 370 7.91 4.17 10.35
N PHE A 371 8.28 2.90 10.39
CA PHE A 371 8.48 2.16 11.64
C PHE A 371 9.63 1.17 11.50
N LEU A 372 10.32 0.92 12.60
CA LEU A 372 11.37 -0.10 12.64
C LEU A 372 10.75 -1.47 12.92
N ILE A 373 11.36 -2.55 12.43
CA ILE A 373 10.98 -3.90 12.85
C ILE A 373 11.76 -4.24 14.12
N PRO A 374 11.12 -4.25 15.31
CA PRO A 374 11.85 -4.37 16.57
C PRO A 374 12.33 -5.80 16.80
N PHE A 375 13.29 -5.97 17.71
CA PHE A 375 13.76 -7.28 18.18
C PHE A 375 14.41 -8.16 17.10
N CYS A 376 15.03 -7.54 16.10
CA CYS A 376 15.83 -8.23 15.09
C CYS A 376 17.19 -8.65 15.66
N ASP A 377 17.60 -9.89 15.40
CA ASP A 377 18.89 -10.42 15.88
C ASP A 377 20.12 -9.73 15.24
N ASN A 378 19.92 -9.01 14.13
CA ASN A 378 20.97 -8.27 13.43
C ASN A 378 21.05 -6.79 13.81
N ASP A 379 20.26 -6.34 14.79
CA ASP A 379 20.34 -4.99 15.32
C ASP A 379 21.15 -4.96 16.62
N ASN A 380 22.19 -4.12 16.63
CA ASN A 380 23.10 -3.95 17.77
C ASN A 380 22.86 -2.63 18.52
N GLN A 381 21.86 -1.85 18.11
CA GLN A 381 21.48 -0.56 18.67
C GLN A 381 20.10 -0.68 19.35
N ASN A 382 19.92 0.09 20.41
CA ASN A 382 18.65 0.33 21.08
C ASN A 382 17.90 1.56 20.52
N TYR A 383 17.11 1.35 19.47
CA TYR A 383 16.27 2.39 18.87
C TYR A 383 15.06 2.81 19.72
N THR A 384 14.86 2.27 20.93
CA THR A 384 13.92 2.85 21.90
C THR A 384 14.52 4.09 22.59
N SER A 385 15.83 4.31 22.47
CA SER A 385 16.49 5.50 22.98
C SER A 385 16.37 6.67 22.00
N GLU A 386 16.11 7.88 22.52
CA GLU A 386 15.94 9.07 21.68
C GLU A 386 17.18 9.37 20.82
N THR A 387 18.39 9.16 21.37
CA THR A 387 19.64 9.46 20.66
C THR A 387 19.83 8.59 19.44
N GLU A 388 19.67 7.27 19.58
CA GLU A 388 19.85 6.34 18.45
C GLU A 388 18.69 6.42 17.47
N TYR A 389 17.47 6.68 17.97
CA TYR A 389 16.29 6.96 17.15
C TYR A 389 16.54 8.17 16.22
N GLN A 390 16.91 9.33 16.78
CA GLN A 390 17.13 10.53 15.99
C GLN A 390 18.32 10.41 15.04
N ALA A 391 19.35 9.64 15.42
CA ALA A 391 20.49 9.37 14.54
C ALA A 391 20.08 8.61 13.28
N TYR A 392 19.34 7.50 13.39
CA TYR A 392 18.87 6.78 12.21
C TYR A 392 17.85 7.62 11.43
N TRP A 393 16.93 8.29 12.12
CA TRP A 393 15.83 9.01 11.47
C TRP A 393 16.37 10.15 10.61
N LYS A 394 17.35 10.90 11.12
CA LYS A 394 18.03 11.95 10.36
C LYS A 394 18.69 11.41 9.09
N GLU A 395 19.35 10.25 9.16
CA GLU A 395 19.97 9.63 7.99
C GLU A 395 18.91 9.17 6.98
N PHE A 396 17.93 8.39 7.45
CA PHE A 396 16.90 7.78 6.63
C PHE A 396 15.98 8.82 5.96
N ASN A 397 15.61 9.88 6.70
CA ASN A 397 14.70 10.93 6.25
C ASN A 397 15.41 12.08 5.49
N SER A 398 16.73 12.01 5.30
CA SER A 398 17.53 13.08 4.67
C SER A 398 17.10 13.46 3.25
N VAL A 399 16.39 12.57 2.55
CA VAL A 399 15.87 12.78 1.19
C VAL A 399 14.42 13.31 1.17
N ARG A 400 13.78 13.48 2.35
CA ARG A 400 12.35 13.83 2.49
C ARG A 400 12.11 15.04 3.40
N LEU A 401 13.12 15.91 3.54
CA LEU A 401 13.17 17.03 4.51
C LEU A 401 12.07 18.10 4.35
N PHE A 402 11.27 18.07 3.27
CA PHE A 402 10.23 19.06 3.01
C PHE A 402 8.86 18.74 3.62
N HIS A 403 8.77 17.70 4.45
CA HIS A 403 7.52 17.28 5.07
C HIS A 403 7.62 17.37 6.60
N ASP A 404 6.51 17.78 7.23
CA ASP A 404 6.40 17.86 8.68
C ASP A 404 6.03 16.48 9.25
N TRP A 405 7.06 15.72 9.61
CA TRP A 405 6.91 14.43 10.27
C TRP A 405 6.65 14.58 11.77
N SER A 406 5.80 13.71 12.30
CA SER A 406 5.54 13.61 13.74
C SER A 406 5.94 12.23 14.26
N ASP A 407 6.74 12.18 15.32
CA ASP A 407 7.12 10.91 15.95
C ASP A 407 6.12 10.54 17.04
N LYS A 408 5.50 9.37 16.93
CA LYS A 408 4.45 8.89 17.82
C LYS A 408 4.90 7.64 18.57
N ASP A 409 4.64 7.60 19.87
CA ASP A 409 4.90 6.45 20.72
C ASP A 409 3.68 5.52 20.75
N PHE A 410 3.91 4.26 20.38
CA PHE A 410 2.90 3.20 20.35
C PHE A 410 3.25 2.05 21.33
N SER A 411 4.07 2.31 22.35
CA SER A 411 4.51 1.28 23.31
C SER A 411 3.41 0.84 24.26
N SER A 412 2.35 1.63 24.48
CA SER A 412 1.34 1.32 25.49
C SER A 412 0.42 0.16 25.10
N MET A 413 0.16 -0.74 26.06
CA MET A 413 -0.89 -1.77 26.02
C MET A 413 -2.25 -1.29 26.56
N LYS A 414 -2.35 -0.04 27.03
CA LYS A 414 -3.60 0.48 27.56
C LYS A 414 -4.58 0.71 26.42
N SER A 415 -5.77 0.13 26.54
CA SER A 415 -6.89 0.44 25.64
C SER A 415 -7.29 1.92 25.82
N ILE A 416 -7.39 2.64 24.71
CA ILE A 416 -7.77 4.07 24.69
C ILE A 416 -8.97 4.28 23.78
N ASN A 417 -9.84 5.19 24.21
CA ASN A 417 -10.91 5.72 23.37
C ASN A 417 -10.30 6.73 22.38
N MET A 418 -10.83 6.74 21.16
CA MET A 418 -10.40 7.67 20.12
C MET A 418 -11.33 8.89 20.12
N THR A 419 -10.75 10.08 20.11
CA THR A 419 -11.47 11.35 20.01
C THR A 419 -10.81 12.21 18.93
N ILE A 420 -11.63 12.84 18.09
CA ILE A 420 -11.18 13.82 17.09
C ILE A 420 -11.53 15.21 17.62
N ASN A 421 -10.51 16.06 17.77
CA ASN A 421 -10.72 17.45 18.14
C ASN A 421 -11.14 18.21 16.88
N LEU A 422 -12.43 18.51 16.75
CA LEU A 422 -12.97 19.24 15.60
C LEU A 422 -12.92 20.75 15.89
N ASN A 423 -12.36 21.51 14.94
CA ASN A 423 -12.36 22.96 14.96
C ASN A 423 -12.66 23.48 13.54
N ILE A 424 -13.86 24.01 13.33
CA ILE A 424 -14.31 24.55 12.05
C ILE A 424 -14.54 26.05 12.23
N ASN A 425 -14.00 26.87 11.33
CA ASN A 425 -14.27 28.30 11.23
C ASN A 425 -15.01 28.61 9.92
N GLY A 426 -15.74 29.72 9.82
CA GLY A 426 -16.43 30.14 8.60
C GLY A 426 -17.74 29.41 8.32
N ILE A 427 -18.43 28.91 9.35
CA ILE A 427 -19.74 28.26 9.15
C ILE A 427 -20.79 29.34 8.88
N ASN A 428 -21.58 29.15 7.81
CA ASN A 428 -22.74 29.99 7.51
C ASN A 428 -23.99 29.11 7.61
N ILE A 429 -24.87 29.46 8.54
CA ILE A 429 -26.16 28.78 8.71
C ILE A 429 -26.94 29.03 7.41
N ASP A 430 -27.70 28.02 6.94
CA ASP A 430 -28.45 27.97 5.66
C ASP A 430 -27.63 27.64 4.40
N ASP A 431 -26.40 28.13 4.23
CA ASP A 431 -25.59 27.81 3.03
C ASP A 431 -24.91 26.43 3.13
N ASN A 432 -24.39 26.09 4.31
CA ASN A 432 -23.53 24.93 4.52
C ASN A 432 -24.01 24.02 5.66
N THR A 433 -25.17 24.28 6.26
CA THR A 433 -25.59 23.60 7.49
C THR A 433 -27.10 23.45 7.56
N PHE A 434 -27.56 22.26 7.94
CA PHE A 434 -28.96 21.98 8.29
C PHE A 434 -29.06 21.74 9.80
N ILE A 435 -29.91 22.49 10.49
CA ILE A 435 -30.12 22.35 11.94
C ILE A 435 -31.45 21.66 12.18
N SER A 436 -31.43 20.56 12.93
CA SER A 436 -32.64 19.90 13.45
C SER A 436 -32.64 20.00 14.97
N TYR A 437 -33.66 20.65 15.52
CA TYR A 437 -33.89 20.67 16.96
C TYR A 437 -34.54 19.34 17.37
N GLN A 438 -34.07 18.74 18.47
CA GLN A 438 -34.87 17.72 19.15
C GLN A 438 -35.92 18.45 20.00
N GLU A 439 -37.19 18.21 19.71
CA GLU A 439 -38.28 18.63 20.60
C GLU A 439 -38.16 17.84 21.91
N GLU A 440 -38.14 18.54 23.06
CA GLU A 440 -38.12 17.94 24.40
C GLU A 440 -39.37 17.09 24.70
#